data_AF-A0A1Y3QNH0-F1
#
_entry.id   AF-A0A1Y3QNH0-F1
#
_cell.length_a   1.000
_cell.length_b   1.000
_cell.length_c   1.000
_cell.angle_alpha   90.00
_cell.angle_beta   90.00
_cell.angle_gamma   90.00
#
_symmetry.space_group_name_H-M   'P 1'
#
loop_
_entity.id
_entity.type
_entity.pdbx_description
1 polymer ?
#
loop_
_entity_poly.entity_id
_entity_poly.type
_entity_poly.pdbx_seq_one_letter_code
_entity_poly.pdbx_strand_id
1 'polypeptide(L)'
;MGGSFAGATIGFIVLLVLTPTLIYLVNFFGSGERALFAVWALVLVAGGAVTREDTLKSFLSVGLGLALGLIGMQPNVGTFRYTLNLHELWGGLKIIWIVLAVFAIPQLFLMATMRSGFRELAGTKREPIPFVSIYTGAAKVIVKKWQLLLRSSLAGVFVGIMPGIGSTTASWVGYSAARSASREKEKFGKGTPDGVMGAESASNACEVGAIIPLLSLGIPGSAAAAIMLGAFILAGLAPGPGLYVTHGPQMWTIMFGIGLSAVVFTMLAYPFIKGAQWLSHLPIPALIGAIGALCMLGAYVDGGSTFGNMTVLAIGVATVLAGLLGIRPAPLLIGFILGPVIETELIRAYQIGGFARFTKPTSLLILAIILVTLFFSIRSYLRGRKGGREPLPGEPAEEKPEVRKLAAGFVKDMLLVLLVVVLSLLLLAGTANYPALASIWVYFVTGVFILLPALLLLIRNLRIAPAAVAWIKSRNREKLFAINRQKFLDQLVVFLFFVIFIATMTTLGYVVSTFLFVLLVMLYFKLKPIRSLIMAFGVAGGMYVVKTVFQLYVPTGIWNI
;
A
#
# COMPACT_ATOMS: atom_id res chain seq x y z
N MET A 1 -11.67 9.69 -19.22
CA MET A 1 -11.00 10.94 -19.61
C MET A 1 -11.63 12.17 -18.96
N GLY A 2 -12.80 12.65 -19.39
CA GLY A 2 -13.40 13.86 -18.80
C GLY A 2 -13.62 13.78 -17.29
N GLY A 3 -14.12 12.63 -16.79
CA GLY A 3 -14.24 12.38 -15.36
C GLY A 3 -12.90 12.38 -14.61
N SER A 4 -11.90 11.69 -15.16
CA SER A 4 -10.54 11.62 -14.58
C SER A 4 -9.86 12.99 -14.49
N PHE A 5 -9.93 13.80 -15.56
CA PHE A 5 -9.39 15.16 -15.58
C PHE A 5 -10.10 16.07 -14.56
N ALA A 6 -11.44 16.08 -14.55
CA ALA A 6 -12.19 16.87 -13.57
C ALA A 6 -11.90 16.41 -12.12
N GLY A 7 -11.74 15.11 -11.90
CA GLY A 7 -11.28 14.52 -10.64
C GLY A 7 -9.96 15.13 -10.16
N ALA A 8 -8.94 15.01 -11.00
CA ALA A 8 -7.59 15.50 -10.68
C ALA A 8 -7.55 17.02 -10.51
N THR A 9 -8.25 17.80 -11.34
CA THR A 9 -8.28 19.26 -11.24
C THR A 9 -8.98 19.72 -9.95
N ILE A 10 -10.11 19.13 -9.59
CA ILE A 10 -10.81 19.46 -8.34
C ILE A 10 -9.98 19.04 -7.13
N GLY A 11 -9.38 17.85 -7.17
CA GLY A 11 -8.43 17.39 -6.15
C GLY A 11 -7.25 18.35 -5.98
N PHE A 12 -6.71 18.87 -7.09
CA PHE A 12 -5.62 19.84 -7.09
C PHE A 12 -6.03 21.17 -6.46
N ILE A 13 -7.21 21.70 -6.79
CA ILE A 13 -7.72 22.93 -6.15
C ILE A 13 -7.86 22.73 -4.64
N VAL A 14 -8.41 21.60 -4.21
CA VAL A 14 -8.51 21.30 -2.77
C VAL A 14 -7.12 21.11 -2.14
N LEU A 15 -6.17 20.51 -2.85
CA LEU A 15 -4.77 20.40 -2.40
C LEU A 15 -4.15 21.78 -2.15
N LEU A 16 -4.32 22.74 -3.06
CA LEU A 16 -3.78 24.10 -2.91
C LEU A 16 -4.34 24.83 -1.68
N VAL A 17 -5.63 24.65 -1.41
CA VAL A 17 -6.30 25.33 -0.29
C VAL A 17 -6.05 24.62 1.03
N LEU A 18 -6.25 23.30 1.06
CA LEU A 18 -6.29 22.54 2.31
C LEU A 18 -4.89 22.23 2.87
N THR A 19 -3.89 22.03 2.01
CA THR A 19 -2.54 21.66 2.50
C THR A 19 -1.92 22.76 3.38
N PRO A 20 -1.88 24.04 2.96
CA PRO A 20 -1.37 25.11 3.82
C PRO A 20 -2.22 25.31 5.08
N THR A 21 -3.56 25.17 4.99
CA THR A 21 -4.45 25.25 6.15
C THR A 21 -4.14 24.16 7.18
N LEU A 22 -3.94 22.92 6.74
CA LEU A 22 -3.59 21.82 7.64
C LEU A 22 -2.20 22.02 8.26
N ILE A 23 -1.21 22.50 7.50
CA ILE A 23 0.11 22.81 8.05
C ILE A 23 0.01 23.86 9.16
N TYR A 24 -0.76 24.92 8.93
CA TYR A 24 -1.01 25.94 9.94
C TYR A 24 -1.62 25.34 11.21
N LEU A 25 -2.66 24.50 11.08
CA LEU A 25 -3.31 23.82 12.20
C LEU A 25 -2.34 22.90 12.97
N VAL A 26 -1.52 22.13 12.26
CA VAL A 26 -0.58 21.17 12.87
C VAL A 26 0.58 21.88 13.56
N ASN A 27 0.95 23.08 13.12
CA ASN A 27 1.96 23.88 13.81
C ASN A 27 1.49 24.38 15.19
N PHE A 28 0.17 24.43 15.46
CA PHE A 28 -0.34 24.67 16.82
C PHE A 28 -0.23 23.45 17.73
N PHE A 29 -0.03 22.26 17.17
CA PHE A 29 0.03 21.03 17.94
C PHE A 29 1.41 20.87 18.59
N GLY A 30 1.40 20.66 19.90
CA GLY A 30 2.59 20.19 20.60
C GLY A 30 2.85 18.72 20.34
N SER A 31 3.92 18.20 20.93
CA SER A 31 4.31 16.80 20.77
C SER A 31 3.22 15.80 21.21
N GLY A 32 2.51 16.09 22.29
CA GLY A 32 1.40 15.26 22.75
C GLY A 32 0.25 15.18 21.75
N GLU A 33 -0.15 16.34 21.20
CA GLU A 33 -1.19 16.41 20.18
C GLU A 33 -0.78 15.70 18.88
N ARG A 34 0.47 15.83 18.44
CA ARG A 34 1.00 15.13 17.26
C ARG A 34 1.03 13.62 17.44
N ALA A 35 1.44 13.14 18.62
CA ALA A 35 1.42 11.72 18.93
C ALA A 35 -0.01 11.16 18.89
N LEU A 36 -0.97 11.83 19.53
CA LEU A 36 -2.38 11.43 19.53
C LEU A 36 -2.97 11.47 18.12
N PHE A 37 -2.64 12.47 17.31
CA PHE A 37 -3.12 12.57 15.94
C PHE A 37 -2.60 11.40 15.06
N ALA A 38 -1.34 11.01 15.22
CA ALA A 38 -0.80 9.84 14.55
C ALA A 38 -1.45 8.53 15.04
N VAL A 39 -1.78 8.41 16.34
CA VAL A 39 -2.58 7.29 16.85
C VAL A 39 -3.99 7.28 16.24
N TRP A 40 -4.63 8.43 16.10
CA TRP A 40 -5.92 8.55 15.43
C TRP A 40 -5.86 8.07 13.98
N ALA A 41 -4.81 8.43 13.23
CA ALA A 41 -4.59 7.95 11.88
C ALA A 41 -4.48 6.41 11.81
N LEU A 42 -3.77 5.78 12.75
CA LEU A 42 -3.71 4.31 12.86
C LEU A 42 -5.08 3.69 13.14
N VAL A 43 -5.83 4.26 14.07
CA VAL A 43 -7.17 3.79 14.42
C VAL A 43 -8.13 3.91 13.25
N LEU A 44 -8.07 4.99 12.46
CA LEU A 44 -8.89 5.15 11.25
C LEU A 44 -8.61 4.06 10.22
N VAL A 45 -7.33 3.80 9.93
CA VAL A 45 -6.88 2.79 8.96
C VAL A 45 -7.27 1.39 9.44
N ALA A 46 -7.07 1.12 10.73
CA ALA A 46 -7.35 -0.18 11.32
C ALA A 46 -8.86 -0.44 11.49
N GLY A 47 -9.62 0.61 11.82
CA GLY A 47 -11.04 0.55 12.17
C GLY A 47 -11.94 0.06 11.05
N GLY A 48 -11.51 0.21 9.78
CA GLY A 48 -12.26 -0.31 8.63
C GLY A 48 -13.68 0.27 8.52
N ALA A 49 -13.97 1.40 9.16
CA ALA A 49 -15.30 2.01 9.10
C ALA A 49 -15.68 2.40 7.66
N VAL A 50 -14.68 2.59 6.80
CA VAL A 50 -14.83 3.00 5.41
C VAL A 50 -14.42 1.90 4.43
N THR A 51 -13.43 1.06 4.78
CA THR A 51 -13.04 -0.10 3.98
C THR A 51 -13.91 -1.29 4.37
N ARG A 52 -14.59 -1.96 3.43
CA ARG A 52 -15.53 -3.11 3.71
C ARG A 52 -14.82 -4.40 4.16
N GLU A 53 -13.76 -4.23 4.92
CA GLU A 53 -12.68 -5.13 5.20
C GLU A 53 -12.75 -5.68 6.63
N ASP A 54 -12.08 -6.80 6.90
CA ASP A 54 -12.01 -7.39 8.24
C ASP A 54 -11.18 -6.52 9.19
N THR A 55 -11.85 -5.73 10.03
CA THR A 55 -11.26 -4.80 10.99
C THR A 55 -10.16 -5.42 11.84
N LEU A 56 -10.35 -6.64 12.38
CA LEU A 56 -9.35 -7.27 13.26
C LEU A 56 -8.05 -7.57 12.52
N LYS A 57 -8.13 -8.01 11.26
CA LYS A 57 -6.95 -8.25 10.44
C LYS A 57 -6.26 -6.94 10.04
N SER A 58 -7.01 -5.85 9.88
CA SER A 58 -6.42 -4.52 9.68
C SER A 58 -5.64 -4.04 10.91
N PHE A 59 -6.19 -4.21 12.11
CA PHE A 59 -5.46 -3.92 13.37
C PHE A 59 -4.19 -4.77 13.50
N LEU A 60 -4.27 -6.07 13.22
CA LEU A 60 -3.07 -6.93 13.20
C LEU A 60 -2.04 -6.48 12.16
N SER A 61 -2.50 -6.05 10.99
CA SER A 61 -1.62 -5.51 9.94
C SER A 61 -0.88 -4.26 10.42
N VAL A 62 -1.59 -3.33 11.07
CA VAL A 62 -0.98 -2.16 11.73
C VAL A 62 0.03 -2.60 12.79
N GLY A 63 -0.33 -3.56 13.65
CA GLY A 63 0.57 -4.09 14.69
C GLY A 63 1.86 -4.70 14.13
N LEU A 64 1.78 -5.45 13.02
CA LEU A 64 2.95 -5.97 12.32
C LEU A 64 3.81 -4.84 11.75
N GLY A 65 3.19 -3.80 11.18
CA GLY A 65 3.89 -2.61 10.72
C GLY A 65 4.62 -1.89 11.84
N LEU A 66 3.93 -1.64 12.96
CA LEU A 66 4.50 -1.04 14.16
C LEU A 66 5.68 -1.86 14.68
N ALA A 67 5.57 -3.19 14.68
CA ALA A 67 6.64 -4.09 15.10
C ALA A 67 7.89 -3.98 14.20
N LEU A 68 7.71 -3.86 12.88
CA LEU A 68 8.83 -3.58 11.96
C LEU A 68 9.48 -2.22 12.23
N GLY A 69 8.69 -1.22 12.64
CA GLY A 69 9.18 0.11 13.02
C GLY A 69 9.94 0.15 14.36
N LEU A 70 9.90 -0.92 15.16
CA LEU A 70 10.69 -1.02 16.40
C LEU A 70 12.17 -1.32 16.13
N ILE A 71 12.49 -1.88 14.96
CA ILE A 71 13.85 -2.28 14.59
C ILE A 71 14.69 -1.03 14.38
N GLY A 72 15.81 -0.93 15.09
CA GLY A 72 16.76 0.17 14.99
C GLY A 72 17.01 0.91 16.30
N MET A 73 17.76 2.00 16.20
CA MET A 73 18.06 2.88 17.32
C MET A 73 16.85 3.73 17.69
N GLN A 74 16.47 3.72 18.97
CA GLN A 74 15.44 4.62 19.48
C GLN A 74 16.01 6.04 19.63
N PRO A 75 15.46 7.08 18.96
CA PRO A 75 16.10 8.41 18.91
C PRO A 75 16.26 9.12 20.26
N ASN A 76 15.32 8.90 21.19
CA ASN A 76 15.31 9.62 22.47
C ASN A 76 16.20 8.97 23.56
N VAL A 77 16.51 7.68 23.44
CA VAL A 77 17.24 6.91 24.47
C VAL A 77 18.56 6.34 23.92
N GLY A 78 18.73 6.28 22.60
CA GLY A 78 19.92 5.73 21.95
C GLY A 78 20.05 4.21 22.04
N THR A 79 19.03 3.50 22.52
CA THR A 79 19.04 2.03 22.63
C THR A 79 18.77 1.40 21.27
N PHE A 80 19.63 0.47 20.84
CA PHE A 80 19.40 -0.36 19.65
C PHE A 80 18.44 -1.50 19.95
N ARG A 81 17.31 -1.57 19.24
CA ARG A 81 16.29 -2.60 19.41
C ARG A 81 16.20 -3.51 18.20
N TYR A 82 16.14 -4.81 18.44
CA TYR A 82 15.93 -5.85 17.42
C TYR A 82 16.88 -5.77 16.20
N THR A 83 18.10 -5.25 16.39
CA THR A 83 19.08 -5.09 15.30
C THR A 83 19.85 -6.37 14.97
N LEU A 84 19.66 -7.45 15.75
CA LEU A 84 20.38 -8.72 15.61
C LEU A 84 21.91 -8.56 15.60
N ASN A 85 22.42 -7.47 16.19
CA ASN A 85 23.83 -7.08 16.15
C ASN A 85 24.38 -6.84 14.72
N LEU A 86 23.50 -6.52 13.77
CA LEU A 86 23.85 -6.15 12.40
C LEU A 86 23.92 -4.62 12.29
N HIS A 87 25.03 -4.11 11.75
CA HIS A 87 25.27 -2.67 11.64
C HIS A 87 24.26 -2.00 10.70
N GLU A 88 23.86 -2.71 9.65
CA GLU A 88 22.89 -2.26 8.65
C GLU A 88 21.49 -2.03 9.24
N LEU A 89 21.19 -2.61 10.40
CA LEU A 89 19.91 -2.43 11.10
C LEU A 89 19.97 -1.36 12.20
N TRP A 90 21.11 -0.73 12.46
CA TRP A 90 21.22 0.31 13.49
C TRP A 90 20.34 1.52 13.18
N GLY A 91 20.26 1.93 11.92
CA GLY A 91 19.35 2.98 11.45
C GLY A 91 17.89 2.51 11.30
N GLY A 92 17.61 1.25 11.62
CA GLY A 92 16.32 0.62 11.38
C GLY A 92 16.10 0.21 9.93
N LEU A 93 14.91 -0.32 9.65
CA LEU A 93 14.52 -0.65 8.29
C LEU A 93 14.22 0.63 7.51
N LYS A 94 14.77 0.76 6.31
CA LYS A 94 14.51 1.92 5.47
C LYS A 94 13.09 1.86 4.88
N ILE A 95 12.44 3.01 4.77
CA ILE A 95 11.06 3.09 4.26
C ILE A 95 10.94 2.54 2.83
N ILE A 96 11.93 2.79 1.99
CA ILE A 96 11.97 2.30 0.61
C ILE A 96 12.03 0.78 0.58
N TRP A 97 12.78 0.16 1.51
CA TRP A 97 12.83 -1.29 1.61
C TRP A 97 11.46 -1.87 1.94
N ILE A 98 10.73 -1.29 2.90
CA ILE A 98 9.39 -1.75 3.27
C ILE A 98 8.40 -1.55 2.13
N VAL A 99 8.43 -0.39 1.46
CA VAL A 99 7.55 -0.10 0.32
C VAL A 99 7.73 -1.14 -0.79
N LEU A 100 8.98 -1.40 -1.19
CA LEU A 100 9.29 -2.38 -2.24
C LEU A 100 8.90 -3.80 -1.81
N ALA A 101 9.19 -4.17 -0.56
CA ALA A 101 8.84 -5.47 -0.01
C ALA A 101 7.34 -5.70 0.07
N VAL A 102 6.57 -4.69 0.48
CA VAL A 102 5.15 -4.83 0.79
C VAL A 102 4.27 -4.69 -0.46
N PHE A 103 4.69 -3.89 -1.44
CA PHE A 103 3.89 -3.61 -2.64
C PHE A 103 4.45 -4.21 -3.92
N ALA A 104 5.77 -4.22 -4.14
CA ALA A 104 6.33 -4.68 -5.41
C ALA A 104 6.52 -6.20 -5.45
N ILE A 105 7.23 -6.77 -4.46
CA ILE A 105 7.54 -8.22 -4.43
C ILE A 105 6.27 -9.09 -4.49
N PRO A 106 5.18 -8.80 -3.74
CA PRO A 106 3.98 -9.64 -3.79
C PRO A 106 3.29 -9.61 -5.14
N GLN A 107 3.34 -8.48 -5.85
CA GLN A 107 2.78 -8.36 -7.20
C GLN A 107 3.61 -9.16 -8.21
N LEU A 108 4.94 -9.15 -8.09
CA LEU A 108 5.82 -9.97 -8.93
C LEU A 108 5.56 -11.47 -8.75
N PHE A 109 5.36 -11.89 -7.50
CA PHE A 109 5.05 -13.29 -7.20
C PHE A 109 3.63 -13.67 -7.62
N LEU A 110 2.68 -12.73 -7.59
CA LEU A 110 1.35 -12.93 -8.14
C LEU A 110 1.40 -13.08 -9.66
N MET A 111 2.14 -12.21 -10.36
CA MET A 111 2.37 -12.27 -11.81
C MET A 111 3.00 -13.61 -12.22
N ALA A 112 3.93 -14.14 -11.42
CA ALA A 112 4.54 -15.45 -11.67
C ALA A 112 3.51 -16.60 -11.71
N THR A 113 2.39 -16.47 -10.99
CA THR A 113 1.32 -17.48 -11.01
C THR A 113 0.39 -17.38 -12.22
N MET A 114 0.49 -16.30 -13.01
CA MET A 114 -0.38 -16.03 -14.15
C MET A 114 0.16 -16.65 -15.45
N ARG A 115 0.58 -17.93 -15.41
CA ARG A 115 1.13 -18.67 -16.56
C ARG A 115 0.28 -18.61 -17.83
N SER A 116 -1.03 -18.41 -17.70
CA SER A 116 -2.02 -18.33 -18.79
C SER A 116 -2.69 -16.95 -18.93
N GLY A 117 -2.22 -15.92 -18.21
CA GLY A 117 -2.97 -14.69 -17.94
C GLY A 117 -3.05 -13.63 -19.05
N PHE A 118 -2.28 -13.75 -20.13
CA PHE A 118 -2.45 -12.91 -21.32
C PHE A 118 -2.42 -13.78 -22.56
N ARG A 119 -3.44 -14.65 -22.69
CA ARG A 119 -3.82 -15.15 -24.00
C ARG A 119 -4.21 -13.93 -24.82
N GLU A 120 -3.60 -13.77 -25.99
CA GLU A 120 -3.89 -12.70 -26.96
C GLU A 120 -5.39 -12.36 -26.96
N LEU A 121 -5.77 -11.22 -26.36
CA LEU A 121 -6.96 -10.49 -26.77
C LEU A 121 -6.66 -9.77 -28.11
N ALA A 122 -6.07 -10.48 -29.06
CA ALA A 122 -5.95 -10.06 -30.44
C ALA A 122 -7.22 -10.54 -31.13
N GLY A 123 -8.29 -9.74 -31.10
CA GLY A 123 -9.55 -10.16 -31.71
C GLY A 123 -10.61 -9.10 -31.92
N THR A 124 -10.68 -8.05 -31.09
CA THR A 124 -11.62 -6.96 -31.38
C THR A 124 -10.94 -5.90 -32.24
N LYS A 125 -11.16 -5.97 -33.56
CA LYS A 125 -11.01 -4.82 -34.46
C LYS A 125 -11.87 -3.69 -33.90
N ARG A 126 -11.26 -2.75 -33.18
CA ARG A 126 -11.92 -1.51 -32.75
C ARG A 126 -11.57 -0.45 -33.77
N GLU A 127 -12.59 0.20 -34.31
CA GLU A 127 -12.40 1.33 -35.20
C GLU A 127 -11.57 2.41 -34.48
N PRO A 128 -10.60 3.05 -35.17
CA PRO A 128 -9.81 4.12 -34.59
C PRO A 128 -10.72 5.31 -34.30
N ILE A 129 -10.95 5.60 -33.02
CA ILE A 129 -11.67 6.80 -32.61
C ILE A 129 -10.77 8.02 -32.94
N PRO A 130 -11.26 9.01 -33.73
CA PRO A 130 -10.47 10.15 -34.13
C PRO A 130 -10.12 11.05 -32.93
N PHE A 131 -8.86 11.51 -32.88
CA PHE A 131 -8.27 12.29 -31.78
C PHE A 131 -9.20 13.42 -31.29
N VAL A 132 -9.65 14.28 -32.21
CA VAL A 132 -10.47 15.46 -31.90
C VAL A 132 -11.80 15.10 -31.23
N SER A 133 -12.41 13.96 -31.57
CA SER A 133 -13.70 13.54 -31.02
C SER A 133 -13.64 13.19 -29.52
N ILE A 134 -12.48 12.72 -29.04
CA ILE A 134 -12.29 12.32 -27.64
C ILE A 134 -12.18 13.55 -26.74
N TYR A 135 -11.40 14.55 -27.12
CA TYR A 135 -11.20 15.77 -26.33
C TYR A 135 -12.45 16.67 -26.37
N THR A 136 -13.07 16.83 -27.53
CA THR A 136 -14.33 17.58 -27.65
C THR A 136 -15.48 16.88 -26.90
N GLY A 137 -15.53 15.56 -26.93
CA GLY A 137 -16.46 14.76 -26.12
C GLY A 137 -16.20 14.94 -24.62
N ALA A 138 -14.94 14.90 -24.18
CA ALA A 138 -14.57 15.12 -22.79
C ALA A 138 -14.97 16.53 -22.31
N ALA A 139 -14.70 17.58 -23.09
CA ALA A 139 -15.04 18.96 -22.76
C ALA A 139 -16.57 19.14 -22.63
N LYS A 140 -17.36 18.64 -23.60
CA LYS A 140 -18.83 18.69 -23.55
C LYS A 140 -19.37 17.98 -22.31
N VAL A 141 -18.80 16.84 -21.96
CA VAL A 141 -19.19 16.07 -20.78
C VAL A 141 -18.88 16.82 -19.48
N ILE A 142 -17.69 17.42 -19.37
CA ILE A 142 -17.30 18.20 -18.18
C ILE A 142 -18.29 19.34 -17.93
N VAL A 143 -18.62 20.11 -18.97
CA VAL A 143 -19.57 21.23 -18.86
C VAL A 143 -20.98 20.72 -18.53
N LYS A 144 -21.47 19.70 -19.23
CA LYS A 144 -22.85 19.20 -19.07
C LYS A 144 -23.09 18.48 -17.74
N LYS A 145 -22.05 17.85 -17.16
CA LYS A 145 -22.15 17.00 -15.97
C LYS A 145 -21.33 17.53 -14.79
N TRP A 146 -21.05 18.84 -14.75
CA TRP A 146 -20.19 19.45 -13.72
C TRP A 146 -20.62 19.14 -12.28
N GLN A 147 -21.93 19.07 -12.00
CA GLN A 147 -22.44 18.75 -10.65
C GLN A 147 -22.11 17.32 -10.21
N LEU A 148 -22.23 16.36 -11.14
CA LEU A 148 -21.88 14.96 -10.92
C LEU A 148 -20.38 14.85 -10.60
N LEU A 149 -19.57 15.52 -11.42
CA LEU A 149 -18.12 15.53 -11.29
C LEU A 149 -17.70 16.18 -9.98
N LEU A 150 -18.23 17.37 -9.64
CA LEU A 150 -17.91 18.06 -8.40
C LEU A 150 -18.22 17.22 -7.17
N ARG A 151 -19.43 16.65 -7.08
CA ARG A 151 -19.85 15.84 -5.93
C ARG A 151 -18.99 14.58 -5.78
N SER A 152 -18.75 13.88 -6.89
CA SER A 152 -17.96 12.65 -6.89
C SER A 152 -16.49 12.93 -6.58
N SER A 153 -15.92 13.99 -7.15
CA SER A 153 -14.56 14.43 -6.85
C SER A 153 -14.38 14.84 -5.40
N LEU A 154 -15.29 15.64 -4.81
CA LEU A 154 -15.21 16.03 -3.39
C LEU A 154 -15.31 14.82 -2.47
N ALA A 155 -16.18 13.85 -2.79
CA ALA A 155 -16.23 12.59 -2.07
C ALA A 155 -14.91 11.79 -2.20
N GLY A 156 -14.32 11.80 -3.39
CA GLY A 156 -12.99 11.24 -3.64
C GLY A 156 -11.88 11.90 -2.82
N VAL A 157 -11.82 13.24 -2.78
CA VAL A 157 -10.86 13.98 -1.97
C VAL A 157 -11.04 13.67 -0.48
N PHE A 158 -12.29 13.63 0.01
CA PHE A 158 -12.57 13.27 1.39
C PHE A 158 -12.02 11.88 1.74
N VAL A 159 -12.25 10.89 0.87
CA VAL A 159 -11.68 9.55 1.02
C VAL A 159 -10.15 9.57 0.94
N GLY A 160 -9.56 10.40 0.08
CA GLY A 160 -8.11 10.52 -0.06
C GLY A 160 -7.42 11.12 1.16
N ILE A 161 -8.03 12.13 1.80
CA ILE A 161 -7.49 12.74 3.04
C ILE A 161 -7.44 11.72 4.18
N MET A 162 -8.33 10.74 4.18
CA MET A 162 -8.34 9.70 5.19
C MET A 162 -7.18 8.69 4.96
N PRO A 163 -6.33 8.45 5.97
CA PRO A 163 -5.20 7.55 5.83
C PRO A 163 -5.60 6.12 5.46
N GLY A 164 -4.92 5.54 4.48
CA GLY A 164 -4.97 4.10 4.16
C GLY A 164 -6.23 3.56 3.48
N ILE A 165 -7.13 4.42 3.00
CA ILE A 165 -8.41 3.97 2.40
C ILE A 165 -8.30 3.69 0.89
N GLY A 166 -7.48 4.49 0.19
CA GLY A 166 -7.14 4.30 -1.21
C GLY A 166 -8.26 4.56 -2.23
N SER A 167 -7.87 4.59 -3.50
CA SER A 167 -8.71 4.97 -4.64
C SER A 167 -9.84 4.00 -4.95
N THR A 168 -9.67 2.69 -4.71
CA THR A 168 -10.75 1.71 -4.98
C THR A 168 -12.00 2.01 -4.16
N THR A 169 -11.85 2.35 -2.89
CA THR A 169 -12.98 2.75 -2.04
C THR A 169 -13.58 4.06 -2.54
N ALA A 170 -12.74 5.03 -2.92
CA ALA A 170 -13.21 6.29 -3.49
C ALA A 170 -14.02 6.08 -4.78
N SER A 171 -13.63 5.18 -5.67
CA SER A 171 -14.41 4.82 -6.86
C SER A 171 -15.81 4.36 -6.50
N TRP A 172 -15.96 3.53 -5.46
CA TRP A 172 -17.26 3.08 -4.97
C TRP A 172 -18.09 4.20 -4.35
N VAL A 173 -17.46 5.07 -3.55
CA VAL A 173 -18.15 6.23 -2.97
C VAL A 173 -18.62 7.19 -4.08
N GLY A 174 -17.77 7.47 -5.06
CA GLY A 174 -18.11 8.28 -6.24
C GLY A 174 -19.23 7.67 -7.07
N TYR A 175 -19.18 6.36 -7.30
CA TYR A 175 -20.26 5.62 -7.97
C TYR A 175 -21.58 5.74 -7.19
N SER A 176 -21.53 5.58 -5.87
CA SER A 176 -22.71 5.68 -5.00
C SER A 176 -23.27 7.11 -4.96
N ALA A 177 -22.40 8.13 -4.92
CA ALA A 177 -22.79 9.54 -4.98
C ALA A 177 -23.42 9.88 -6.33
N ALA A 178 -22.90 9.34 -7.42
CA ALA A 178 -23.49 9.44 -8.75
C ALA A 178 -24.87 8.79 -8.82
N ARG A 179 -25.01 7.57 -8.27
CA ARG A 179 -26.28 6.84 -8.23
C ARG A 179 -27.32 7.54 -7.36
N SER A 180 -26.94 8.04 -6.18
CA SER A 180 -27.89 8.67 -5.26
C SER A 180 -28.49 9.94 -5.84
N ALA A 181 -27.69 10.71 -6.59
CA ALA A 181 -28.08 11.96 -7.23
C ALA A 181 -28.76 11.78 -8.60
N SER A 182 -28.70 10.60 -9.22
CA SER A 182 -29.29 10.36 -10.54
C SER A 182 -30.80 10.17 -10.46
N ARG A 183 -31.51 10.70 -11.48
CA ARG A 183 -32.94 10.42 -11.72
C ARG A 183 -33.16 9.03 -12.34
N GLU A 184 -32.14 8.45 -12.97
CA GLU A 184 -32.17 7.17 -13.69
C GLU A 184 -31.36 6.10 -12.94
N LYS A 185 -31.77 5.78 -11.70
CA LYS A 185 -31.04 4.89 -10.78
C LYS A 185 -30.97 3.44 -11.30
N GLU A 186 -31.93 3.05 -12.12
CA GLU A 186 -32.09 1.74 -12.76
C GLU A 186 -31.06 1.42 -13.85
N LYS A 187 -30.36 2.44 -14.37
CA LYS A 187 -29.26 2.27 -15.34
C LYS A 187 -27.92 1.94 -14.66
N PHE A 188 -27.80 2.17 -13.35
CA PHE A 188 -26.63 1.80 -12.57
C PHE A 188 -26.58 0.27 -12.40
N GLY A 189 -25.39 -0.30 -12.56
CA GLY A 189 -25.11 -1.74 -12.62
C GLY A 189 -25.00 -2.27 -14.06
N LYS A 190 -25.55 -1.54 -15.04
CA LYS A 190 -25.58 -1.93 -16.46
C LYS A 190 -24.54 -1.21 -17.33
N GLY A 191 -23.54 -0.59 -16.72
CA GLY A 191 -22.48 0.15 -17.44
C GLY A 191 -22.83 1.59 -17.83
N THR A 192 -23.72 2.27 -17.09
CA THR A 192 -24.08 3.67 -17.37
C THR A 192 -22.87 4.63 -17.34
N PRO A 193 -22.72 5.55 -18.33
CA PRO A 193 -21.63 6.52 -18.35
C PRO A 193 -21.52 7.38 -17.09
N ASP A 194 -22.65 7.75 -16.47
CA ASP A 194 -22.66 8.56 -15.25
C ASP A 194 -22.02 7.81 -14.06
N GLY A 195 -22.20 6.49 -14.00
CA GLY A 195 -21.58 5.64 -12.99
C GLY A 195 -20.07 5.53 -13.19
N VAL A 196 -19.62 5.36 -14.45
CA VAL A 196 -18.19 5.33 -14.78
C VAL A 196 -17.55 6.70 -14.47
N MET A 197 -18.19 7.80 -14.85
CA MET A 197 -17.69 9.15 -14.56
C MET A 197 -17.61 9.43 -13.06
N GLY A 198 -18.62 9.05 -12.27
CA GLY A 198 -18.60 9.20 -10.82
C GLY A 198 -17.46 8.41 -10.18
N ALA A 199 -17.26 7.15 -10.58
CA ALA A 199 -16.18 6.32 -10.09
C ALA A 199 -14.79 6.86 -10.47
N GLU A 200 -14.60 7.25 -11.73
CA GLU A 200 -13.32 7.74 -12.26
C GLU A 200 -12.93 9.10 -11.69
N SER A 201 -13.89 10.02 -11.55
CA SER A 201 -13.63 11.34 -10.96
C SER A 201 -13.26 11.22 -9.49
N ALA A 202 -13.98 10.41 -8.71
CA ALA A 202 -13.65 10.17 -7.30
C ALA A 202 -12.30 9.47 -7.12
N SER A 203 -11.98 8.49 -7.97
CA SER A 203 -10.70 7.78 -7.93
C SER A 203 -9.51 8.73 -8.13
N ASN A 204 -9.56 9.55 -9.18
CA ASN A 204 -8.46 10.48 -9.49
C ASN A 204 -8.38 11.63 -8.48
N ALA A 205 -9.52 12.13 -8.00
CA ALA A 205 -9.55 13.12 -6.93
C ALA A 205 -9.00 12.56 -5.61
N CYS A 206 -9.21 11.28 -5.32
CA CYS A 206 -8.68 10.59 -4.16
C CYS A 206 -7.15 10.48 -4.21
N GLU A 207 -6.55 10.19 -5.37
CA GLU A 207 -5.08 10.10 -5.46
C GLU A 207 -4.43 11.47 -5.22
N VAL A 208 -5.00 12.55 -5.74
CA VAL A 208 -4.52 13.91 -5.42
C VAL A 208 -4.82 14.27 -3.96
N GLY A 209 -6.00 13.91 -3.46
CA GLY A 209 -6.40 14.12 -2.07
C GLY A 209 -5.51 13.38 -1.06
N ALA A 210 -4.99 12.20 -1.42
CA ALA A 210 -4.08 11.41 -0.59
C ALA A 210 -2.71 12.05 -0.38
N ILE A 211 -2.37 13.04 -1.22
CA ILE A 211 -1.14 13.82 -1.10
C ILE A 211 -1.30 14.96 -0.09
N ILE A 212 -2.53 15.41 0.19
CA ILE A 212 -2.82 16.47 1.17
C ILE A 212 -2.26 16.12 2.55
N PRO A 213 -2.65 14.99 3.19
CA PRO A 213 -2.09 14.60 4.49
C PRO A 213 -0.61 14.20 4.39
N LEU A 214 -0.15 13.75 3.22
CA LEU A 214 1.26 13.43 3.01
C LEU A 214 2.13 14.68 3.13
N LEU A 215 1.80 15.75 2.41
CA LEU A 215 2.58 16.99 2.42
C LEU A 215 2.38 17.79 3.70
N SER A 216 1.17 17.78 4.28
CA SER A 216 0.88 18.55 5.49
C SER A 216 1.30 17.87 6.79
N LEU A 217 1.16 16.54 6.88
CA LEU A 217 1.35 15.77 8.11
C LEU A 217 2.47 14.72 8.02
N GLY A 218 2.97 14.42 6.81
CA GLY A 218 3.85 13.28 6.59
C GLY A 218 3.12 11.93 6.59
N ILE A 219 1.78 11.93 6.54
CA ILE A 219 0.96 10.71 6.67
C ILE A 219 0.31 10.39 5.31
N PRO A 220 0.62 9.24 4.68
CA PRO A 220 0.07 8.91 3.38
C PRO A 220 -1.43 8.56 3.43
N GLY A 221 -2.22 9.17 2.54
CA GLY A 221 -3.65 8.87 2.37
C GLY A 221 -3.95 7.54 1.66
N SER A 222 -3.01 7.07 0.84
CA SER A 222 -3.16 5.85 0.03
C SER A 222 -1.85 5.07 -0.03
N ALA A 223 -1.93 3.82 -0.53
CA ALA A 223 -0.74 3.03 -0.84
C ALA A 223 0.19 3.75 -1.85
N ALA A 224 -0.39 4.39 -2.88
CA ALA A 224 0.38 5.15 -3.86
C ALA A 224 1.05 6.38 -3.23
N ALA A 225 0.35 7.11 -2.35
CA ALA A 225 0.94 8.22 -1.60
C ALA A 225 2.08 7.74 -0.67
N ALA A 226 2.00 6.53 -0.13
CA ALA A 226 3.06 5.97 0.69
C ALA A 226 4.30 5.57 -0.13
N ILE A 227 4.12 5.11 -1.37
CA ILE A 227 5.23 4.94 -2.33
C ILE A 227 5.86 6.32 -2.64
N MET A 228 5.03 7.35 -2.84
CA MET A 228 5.50 8.71 -3.11
C MET A 228 6.26 9.32 -1.91
N LEU A 229 5.84 9.03 -0.67
CA LEU A 229 6.60 9.37 0.53
C LEU A 229 8.03 8.81 0.49
N GLY A 230 8.16 7.53 0.13
CA GLY A 230 9.47 6.89 -0.06
C GLY A 230 10.31 7.60 -1.12
N ALA A 231 9.70 7.97 -2.26
CA ALA A 231 10.38 8.72 -3.31
C ALA A 231 10.83 10.12 -2.88
N PHE A 232 10.02 10.84 -2.11
CA PHE A 232 10.39 12.14 -1.57
C PHE A 232 11.56 12.04 -0.60
N ILE A 233 11.52 11.07 0.31
CA ILE A 233 12.64 10.83 1.25
C ILE A 233 13.93 10.50 0.49
N LEU A 234 13.83 9.70 -0.57
CA LEU A 234 14.97 9.36 -1.45
C LEU A 234 15.53 10.60 -2.16
N ALA A 235 14.67 11.57 -2.47
CA ALA A 235 15.06 12.88 -3.01
C ALA A 235 15.52 13.89 -1.94
N GLY A 236 15.63 13.48 -0.66
CA GLY A 236 16.01 14.37 0.45
C GLY A 236 14.89 15.28 0.94
N LEU A 237 13.65 15.06 0.50
CA LEU A 237 12.48 15.84 0.87
C LEU A 237 11.66 15.06 1.90
N ALA A 238 11.65 15.51 3.15
CA ALA A 238 10.87 14.90 4.22
C ALA A 238 9.49 15.59 4.34
N PRO A 239 8.38 14.97 3.88
CA PRO A 239 7.06 15.59 3.89
C PRO A 239 6.53 15.85 5.30
N GLY A 240 5.67 16.86 5.44
CA GLY A 240 5.13 17.33 6.71
C GLY A 240 5.40 18.82 6.94
N PRO A 241 5.09 19.36 8.13
CA PRO A 241 5.20 20.80 8.39
C PRO A 241 6.63 21.33 8.22
N GLY A 242 7.63 20.49 8.50
CA GLY A 242 9.04 20.82 8.30
C GLY A 242 9.41 21.09 6.85
N LEU A 243 8.78 20.41 5.88
CA LEU A 243 9.02 20.65 4.45
C LEU A 243 8.61 22.07 4.05
N TYR A 244 7.48 22.55 4.56
CA TYR A 244 7.00 23.90 4.27
C TYR A 244 7.96 24.97 4.78
N VAL A 245 8.55 24.74 5.95
CA VAL A 245 9.50 25.68 6.58
C VAL A 245 10.87 25.65 5.91
N THR A 246 11.38 24.45 5.59
CA THR A 246 12.76 24.26 5.10
C THR A 246 12.87 24.26 3.58
N HIS A 247 11.81 23.87 2.88
CA HIS A 247 11.76 23.65 1.42
C HIS A 247 10.44 24.17 0.83
N GLY A 248 9.99 25.34 1.30
CA GLY A 248 8.73 25.97 0.87
C GLY A 248 8.57 26.08 -0.66
N PRO A 249 9.57 26.58 -1.41
CA PRO A 249 9.51 26.62 -2.87
C PRO A 249 9.30 25.24 -3.51
N GLN A 250 10.03 24.22 -3.06
CA GLN A 250 9.91 22.85 -3.57
C GLN A 250 8.52 22.28 -3.27
N MET A 251 7.95 22.58 -2.12
CA MET A 251 6.58 22.17 -1.79
C MET A 251 5.56 22.75 -2.77
N TRP A 252 5.65 24.05 -3.08
CA TRP A 252 4.80 24.66 -4.09
C TRP A 252 5.05 24.07 -5.48
N THR A 253 6.31 23.81 -5.86
CA THR A 253 6.66 23.14 -7.13
C THR A 253 6.02 21.75 -7.20
N ILE A 254 6.02 20.97 -6.13
CA ILE A 254 5.37 19.66 -6.08
C ILE A 254 3.86 19.81 -6.26
N MET A 255 3.23 20.72 -5.51
CA MET A 255 1.77 20.94 -5.57
C MET A 255 1.33 21.36 -6.96
N PHE A 256 1.94 22.40 -7.54
CA PHE A 256 1.67 22.84 -8.91
C PHE A 256 2.06 21.77 -9.94
N GLY A 257 3.13 21.03 -9.72
CA GLY A 257 3.56 19.92 -10.56
C GLY A 257 2.52 18.80 -10.65
N ILE A 258 1.84 18.47 -9.53
CA ILE A 258 0.72 17.53 -9.51
C ILE A 258 -0.45 18.05 -10.34
N GLY A 259 -0.80 19.33 -10.20
CA GLY A 259 -1.83 19.97 -11.01
C GLY A 259 -1.48 19.98 -12.51
N LEU A 260 -0.25 20.36 -12.84
CA LEU A 260 0.27 20.35 -14.20
C LEU A 260 0.29 18.93 -14.79
N SER A 261 0.65 17.93 -13.98
CA SER A 261 0.66 16.52 -14.40
C SER A 261 -0.72 16.09 -14.87
N ALA A 262 -1.81 16.51 -14.21
CA ALA A 262 -3.17 16.17 -14.61
C ALA A 262 -3.52 16.75 -16.00
N VAL A 263 -3.09 17.98 -16.28
CA VAL A 263 -3.26 18.64 -17.57
C VAL A 263 -2.44 17.91 -18.64
N VAL A 264 -1.15 17.71 -18.40
CA VAL A 264 -0.23 17.05 -19.33
C VAL A 264 -0.66 15.62 -19.63
N PHE A 265 -1.03 14.82 -18.61
CA PHE A 265 -1.54 13.46 -18.80
C PHE A 265 -2.84 13.44 -19.58
N THR A 266 -3.72 14.42 -19.39
CA THR A 266 -4.95 14.52 -20.18
C THR A 266 -4.64 14.86 -21.63
N MET A 267 -3.72 15.80 -21.88
CA MET A 267 -3.25 16.12 -23.24
C MET A 267 -2.59 14.91 -23.92
N LEU A 268 -1.76 14.16 -23.19
CA LEU A 268 -1.05 12.98 -23.67
C LEU A 268 -1.87 11.69 -23.57
N ALA A 269 -3.11 11.72 -23.07
CA ALA A 269 -3.89 10.52 -22.81
C ALA A 269 -4.07 9.66 -24.08
N TYR A 270 -4.37 10.28 -25.22
CA TYR A 270 -4.57 9.56 -26.49
C TYR A 270 -3.30 8.87 -27.02
N PRO A 271 -2.14 9.56 -27.19
CA PRO A 271 -0.92 8.87 -27.60
C PRO A 271 -0.49 7.82 -26.56
N PHE A 272 -0.71 8.08 -25.27
CA PHE A 272 -0.41 7.12 -24.22
C PHE A 272 -1.28 5.86 -24.33
N ILE A 273 -2.58 5.99 -24.63
CA ILE A 273 -3.47 4.84 -24.88
C ILE A 273 -2.98 4.02 -26.08
N LYS A 274 -2.57 4.67 -27.18
CA LYS A 274 -1.99 3.97 -28.34
C LYS A 274 -0.68 3.26 -27.99
N GLY A 275 0.20 3.90 -27.21
CA GLY A 275 1.44 3.29 -26.73
C GLY A 275 1.20 2.13 -25.76
N ALA A 276 0.23 2.27 -24.85
CA ALA A 276 -0.13 1.27 -23.85
C ALA A 276 -0.66 -0.03 -24.48
N GLN A 277 -1.20 0.02 -25.72
CA GLN A 277 -1.53 -1.20 -26.48
C GLN A 277 -0.29 -2.08 -26.66
N TRP A 278 0.87 -1.50 -26.98
CA TRP A 278 2.12 -2.25 -27.11
C TRP A 278 2.57 -2.87 -25.78
N LEU A 279 2.38 -2.15 -24.68
CA LEU A 279 2.69 -2.66 -23.34
C LEU A 279 1.82 -3.88 -22.98
N SER A 280 0.56 -3.90 -23.42
CA SER A 280 -0.34 -5.05 -23.21
C SER A 280 0.07 -6.32 -23.97
N HIS A 281 0.96 -6.18 -24.97
CA HIS A 281 1.55 -7.30 -25.71
C HIS A 281 2.87 -7.78 -25.12
N LEU A 282 3.44 -7.07 -24.13
CA LEU A 282 4.66 -7.55 -23.48
C LEU A 282 4.39 -8.82 -22.67
N PRO A 283 5.27 -9.83 -22.78
CA PRO A 283 5.11 -11.05 -22.02
C PRO A 283 5.31 -10.77 -20.53
N ILE A 284 4.44 -11.29 -19.66
CA ILE A 284 4.53 -11.14 -18.19
C ILE A 284 5.95 -11.41 -17.65
N PRO A 285 6.70 -12.43 -18.13
CA PRO A 285 8.08 -12.67 -17.70
C PRO A 285 9.02 -11.48 -17.93
N ALA A 286 8.83 -10.69 -18.98
CA ALA A 286 9.59 -9.45 -19.21
C ALA A 286 9.27 -8.38 -18.17
N LEU A 287 8.00 -8.25 -17.81
CA LEU A 287 7.57 -7.34 -16.75
C LEU A 287 8.14 -7.75 -15.40
N ILE A 288 8.15 -9.06 -15.08
CA ILE A 288 8.77 -9.58 -13.85
C ILE A 288 10.26 -9.24 -13.83
N GLY A 289 10.97 -9.48 -14.95
CA GLY A 289 12.38 -9.17 -15.10
C GLY A 289 12.70 -7.68 -14.91
N ALA A 290 12.00 -6.81 -15.64
CA ALA A 290 12.24 -5.37 -15.61
C ALA A 290 11.87 -4.72 -14.28
N ILE A 291 10.68 -5.02 -13.74
CA ILE A 291 10.23 -4.48 -12.46
C ILE A 291 11.10 -5.06 -11.32
N GLY A 292 11.46 -6.34 -11.38
CA GLY A 292 12.35 -6.98 -10.41
C GLY A 292 13.75 -6.34 -10.37
N ALA A 293 14.34 -6.04 -11.54
CA ALA A 293 15.61 -5.33 -11.63
C ALA A 293 15.53 -3.94 -10.99
N LEU A 294 14.49 -3.15 -11.32
CA LEU A 294 14.25 -1.84 -10.73
C LEU A 294 14.05 -1.90 -9.20
N CYS A 295 13.39 -2.94 -8.69
CA CYS A 295 13.23 -3.12 -7.24
C CYS A 295 14.58 -3.35 -6.54
N MET A 296 15.44 -4.19 -7.09
CA MET A 296 16.77 -4.43 -6.53
C MET A 296 17.70 -3.24 -6.70
N LEU A 297 17.55 -2.47 -7.78
CA LEU A 297 18.23 -1.18 -7.95
C LEU A 297 17.84 -0.20 -6.85
N GLY A 298 16.53 0.01 -6.64
CA GLY A 298 16.03 0.95 -5.65
C GLY A 298 16.44 0.57 -4.22
N ALA A 299 16.38 -0.73 -3.89
CA ALA A 299 16.84 -1.25 -2.61
C ALA A 299 18.35 -1.02 -2.39
N TYR A 300 19.16 -1.23 -3.43
CA TYR A 300 20.61 -1.06 -3.36
C TYR A 300 21.01 0.42 -3.28
N VAL A 301 20.43 1.29 -4.11
CA VAL A 301 20.74 2.72 -4.11
C VAL A 301 20.42 3.36 -2.76
N ASP A 302 19.29 2.99 -2.16
CA ASP A 302 18.95 3.46 -0.82
C ASP A 302 19.85 2.83 0.25
N GLY A 303 20.07 1.52 0.19
CA GLY A 303 20.80 0.78 1.23
C GLY A 303 22.33 0.85 1.18
N GLY A 304 22.90 1.15 0.02
CA GLY A 304 24.33 1.09 -0.26
C GLY A 304 24.93 -0.33 -0.25
N SER A 305 24.12 -1.37 -0.09
CA SER A 305 24.58 -2.75 0.07
C SER A 305 23.54 -3.78 -0.38
N THR A 306 23.98 -5.01 -0.63
CA THR A 306 23.09 -6.13 -0.95
C THR A 306 22.26 -6.60 0.25
N PHE A 307 22.61 -6.19 1.49
CA PHE A 307 21.80 -6.44 2.67
C PHE A 307 20.39 -5.84 2.52
N GLY A 308 20.28 -4.63 1.95
CA GLY A 308 18.99 -4.02 1.64
C GLY A 308 18.17 -4.86 0.68
N ASN A 309 18.80 -5.39 -0.38
CA ASN A 309 18.15 -6.23 -1.37
C ASN A 309 17.63 -7.54 -0.76
N MET A 310 18.44 -8.19 0.08
CA MET A 310 18.03 -9.40 0.80
C MET A 310 16.89 -9.12 1.77
N THR A 311 16.93 -7.98 2.47
CA THR A 311 15.88 -7.54 3.39
C THR A 311 14.55 -7.31 2.66
N VAL A 312 14.59 -6.64 1.49
CA VAL A 312 13.41 -6.43 0.64
C VAL A 312 12.81 -7.77 0.20
N LEU A 313 13.65 -8.71 -0.25
CA LEU A 313 13.18 -10.02 -0.67
C LEU A 313 12.58 -10.82 0.50
N ALA A 314 13.24 -10.82 1.66
CA ALA A 314 12.78 -11.55 2.85
C ALA A 314 11.44 -11.01 3.38
N ILE A 315 11.31 -9.69 3.55
CA ILE A 315 10.06 -9.05 3.98
C ILE A 315 8.98 -9.22 2.89
N GLY A 316 9.36 -9.21 1.61
CA GLY A 316 8.41 -9.41 0.52
C GLY A 316 7.81 -10.81 0.49
N VAL A 317 8.65 -11.84 0.69
CA VAL A 317 8.17 -13.22 0.89
C VAL A 317 7.27 -13.31 2.13
N ALA A 318 7.69 -12.73 3.25
CA ALA A 318 6.88 -12.69 4.46
C ALA A 318 5.52 -12.00 4.22
N THR A 319 5.49 -10.94 3.42
CA THR A 319 4.26 -10.22 3.05
C THR A 319 3.34 -11.08 2.16
N VAL A 320 3.90 -11.83 1.21
CA VAL A 320 3.12 -12.79 0.39
C VAL A 320 2.46 -13.83 1.29
N LEU A 321 3.21 -14.40 2.24
CA LEU A 321 2.69 -15.39 3.19
C LEU A 321 1.64 -14.78 4.12
N ALA A 322 1.89 -13.57 4.65
CA ALA A 322 0.96 -12.86 5.51
C ALA A 322 -0.35 -12.50 4.75
N GLY A 323 -0.25 -12.17 3.47
CA GLY A 323 -1.40 -11.93 2.59
C GLY A 323 -2.32 -13.15 2.46
N LEU A 324 -1.76 -14.37 2.49
CA LEU A 324 -2.56 -15.61 2.50
C LEU A 324 -3.41 -15.76 3.77
N LEU A 325 -2.96 -15.19 4.89
CA LEU A 325 -3.65 -15.15 6.19
C LEU A 325 -4.63 -13.97 6.31
N GLY A 326 -4.57 -13.02 5.37
CA GLY A 326 -5.44 -11.85 5.30
C GLY A 326 -4.85 -10.57 5.92
N ILE A 327 -3.53 -10.52 6.10
CA ILE A 327 -2.81 -9.28 6.40
C ILE A 327 -2.84 -8.36 5.18
N ARG A 328 -3.00 -7.06 5.43
CA ARG A 328 -3.18 -6.05 4.41
C ARG A 328 -1.94 -5.18 4.27
N PRO A 329 -1.38 -5.05 3.04
CA PRO A 329 -0.20 -4.23 2.75
C PRO A 329 -0.32 -2.76 3.22
N ALA A 330 -1.44 -2.09 2.93
CA ALA A 330 -1.59 -0.66 3.21
C ALA A 330 -1.62 -0.34 4.73
N PRO A 331 -2.45 -1.00 5.56
CA PRO A 331 -2.38 -0.83 7.01
C PRO A 331 -1.02 -1.19 7.62
N LEU A 332 -0.34 -2.21 7.09
CA LEU A 332 1.02 -2.58 7.54
C LEU A 332 2.01 -1.45 7.26
N LEU A 333 2.03 -0.90 6.05
CA LEU A 333 2.95 0.19 5.72
C LEU A 333 2.67 1.45 6.56
N ILE A 334 1.40 1.78 6.81
CA ILE A 334 1.04 2.94 7.64
C ILE A 334 1.46 2.71 9.10
N GLY A 335 1.27 1.50 9.64
CA GLY A 335 1.81 1.12 10.94
C GLY A 335 3.31 1.32 11.02
N PHE A 336 4.05 0.88 9.99
CA PHE A 336 5.50 1.03 9.91
C PHE A 336 5.93 2.51 9.90
N ILE A 337 5.27 3.36 9.11
CA ILE A 337 5.62 4.78 9.00
C ILE A 337 5.31 5.53 10.30
N LEU A 338 4.13 5.31 10.88
CA LEU A 338 3.67 6.08 12.05
C LEU A 338 4.26 5.60 13.37
N GLY A 339 4.73 4.36 13.47
CA GLY A 339 5.30 3.81 14.70
C GLY A 339 6.41 4.67 15.31
N PRO A 340 7.50 4.93 14.58
CA PRO A 340 8.61 5.78 15.06
C PRO A 340 8.16 7.22 15.35
N VAL A 341 7.22 7.76 14.58
CA VAL A 341 6.67 9.11 14.77
C VAL A 341 5.92 9.20 16.10
N ILE A 342 5.01 8.26 16.36
CA ILE A 342 4.23 8.22 17.60
C ILE A 342 5.16 8.05 18.79
N GLU A 343 6.09 7.10 18.72
CA GLU A 343 7.02 6.85 19.81
C GLU A 343 7.86 8.09 20.14
N THR A 344 8.43 8.72 19.11
CA THR A 344 9.30 9.88 19.27
C THR A 344 8.52 11.03 19.91
N GLU A 345 7.32 11.33 19.40
CA GLU A 345 6.50 12.44 19.90
C GLU A 345 5.89 12.15 21.27
N LEU A 346 5.54 10.89 21.57
CA LEU A 346 5.00 10.49 22.87
C LEU A 346 6.05 10.61 23.98
N ILE A 347 7.27 10.11 23.73
CA ILE A 347 8.38 10.24 24.69
C ILE A 347 8.78 11.71 24.85
N ARG A 348 8.85 12.47 23.75
CA ARG A 348 9.11 13.91 23.78
C ARG A 348 8.06 14.66 24.59
N ALA A 349 6.78 14.34 24.43
CA ALA A 349 5.69 14.94 25.20
C ALA A 349 5.84 14.67 26.69
N TYR A 350 6.17 13.43 27.05
CA TYR A 350 6.42 13.03 28.43
C TYR A 350 7.65 13.73 29.03
N GLN A 351 8.75 13.87 28.27
CA GLN A 351 9.95 14.56 28.74
C GLN A 351 9.73 16.06 28.97
N ILE A 352 8.90 16.72 28.14
CA ILE A 352 8.64 18.17 28.25
C ILE A 352 7.76 18.52 29.45
N GLY A 353 6.73 17.72 29.73
CA GLY A 353 5.70 18.11 30.71
C GLY A 353 4.97 16.95 31.37
N GLY A 354 5.52 15.74 31.30
CA GLY A 354 4.92 14.52 31.83
C GLY A 354 3.52 14.26 31.28
N PHE A 355 2.69 13.61 32.10
CA PHE A 355 1.30 13.31 31.75
C PHE A 355 0.41 14.56 31.62
N ALA A 356 0.78 15.68 32.24
CA ALA A 356 0.03 16.94 32.16
C ALA A 356 -0.02 17.50 30.72
N ARG A 357 0.88 17.07 29.83
CA ARG A 357 0.80 17.45 28.41
C ARG A 357 -0.44 16.87 27.71
N PHE A 358 -0.91 15.69 28.13
CA PHE A 358 -2.07 15.01 27.54
C PHE A 358 -3.41 15.50 28.10
N THR A 359 -3.39 16.27 29.19
CA THR A 359 -4.60 16.86 29.79
C THR A 359 -4.95 18.23 29.21
N LYS A 360 -4.19 18.73 28.24
CA LYS A 360 -4.52 19.97 27.53
C LYS A 360 -5.84 19.84 26.77
N PRO A 361 -6.67 20.90 26.66
CA PRO A 361 -7.96 20.84 25.97
C PRO A 361 -7.89 20.29 24.54
N THR A 362 -6.84 20.67 23.80
CA THR A 362 -6.53 20.18 22.45
C THR A 362 -6.25 18.68 22.42
N SER A 363 -5.44 18.18 23.35
CA SER A 363 -5.12 16.76 23.49
C SER A 363 -6.36 15.94 23.88
N LEU A 364 -7.17 16.46 24.82
CA LEU A 364 -8.44 15.83 25.22
C LEU A 364 -9.46 15.78 24.07
N LEU A 365 -9.52 16.81 23.24
CA LEU A 365 -10.37 16.82 22.04
C LEU A 365 -9.95 15.71 21.07
N ILE A 366 -8.66 15.58 20.77
CA ILE A 366 -8.14 14.52 19.88
C ILE A 366 -8.40 13.14 20.50
N LEU A 367 -8.19 13.00 21.81
CA LEU A 367 -8.48 11.75 22.53
C LEU A 367 -9.98 11.38 22.45
N ALA A 368 -10.88 12.36 22.61
CA ALA A 368 -12.31 12.16 22.43
C ALA A 368 -12.63 11.69 21.00
N ILE A 369 -12.01 12.29 19.97
CA ILE A 369 -12.17 11.88 18.57
C ILE A 369 -11.69 10.42 18.37
N ILE A 370 -10.56 10.04 18.96
CA ILE A 370 -10.06 8.65 18.91
C ILE A 370 -11.08 7.70 19.53
N LEU A 371 -11.58 8.01 20.73
CA LEU A 371 -12.55 7.18 21.45
C LEU A 371 -13.85 7.05 20.67
N VAL A 372 -14.35 8.14 20.06
CA VAL A 372 -15.54 8.12 19.20
C VAL A 372 -15.30 7.25 17.96
N THR A 373 -14.14 7.38 17.32
CA THR A 373 -13.76 6.58 16.14
C THR A 373 -13.66 5.09 16.48
N LEU A 374 -13.06 4.75 17.62
CA LEU A 374 -13.01 3.38 18.15
C LEU A 374 -14.40 2.87 18.47
N PHE A 375 -15.24 3.67 19.13
CA PHE A 375 -16.61 3.29 19.45
C PHE A 375 -17.41 2.94 18.20
N PHE A 376 -17.34 3.76 17.14
CA PHE A 376 -18.01 3.47 15.88
C PHE A 376 -17.45 2.24 15.18
N SER A 377 -16.13 2.04 15.22
CA SER A 377 -15.47 0.86 14.62
C SER A 377 -15.81 -0.43 15.37
N ILE A 378 -15.88 -0.39 16.70
CA ILE A 378 -16.30 -1.51 17.53
C ILE A 378 -17.79 -1.77 17.35
N ARG A 379 -18.62 -0.73 17.32
CA ARG A 379 -20.07 -0.85 17.10
C ARG A 379 -20.39 -1.41 15.73
N SER A 380 -19.71 -0.98 14.67
CA SER A 380 -19.91 -1.52 13.32
C SER A 380 -19.51 -3.00 13.26
N TYR A 381 -18.43 -3.37 13.94
CA TYR A 381 -17.98 -4.75 14.11
C TYR A 381 -19.00 -5.60 14.90
N LEU A 382 -19.46 -5.13 16.06
CA LEU A 382 -20.39 -5.85 16.96
C LEU A 382 -21.81 -5.95 16.41
N ARG A 383 -22.28 -4.92 15.69
CA ARG A 383 -23.57 -4.97 14.98
C ARG A 383 -23.57 -5.94 13.80
N GLY A 384 -22.43 -6.59 13.57
CA GLY A 384 -22.33 -7.88 12.89
C GLY A 384 -23.15 -7.92 11.63
N ARG A 385 -22.73 -7.21 10.58
CA ARG A 385 -23.14 -7.43 9.18
C ARG A 385 -24.58 -7.98 9.01
N LYS A 386 -25.58 -7.37 9.66
CA LYS A 386 -26.99 -7.51 9.23
C LYS A 386 -27.22 -6.88 7.86
N GLY A 387 -26.24 -6.10 7.38
CA GLY A 387 -25.96 -6.02 5.95
C GLY A 387 -25.22 -7.29 5.52
N GLY A 388 -25.96 -8.37 5.32
CA GLY A 388 -25.59 -9.31 4.25
C GLY A 388 -25.34 -8.49 2.98
N ARG A 389 -24.54 -9.00 2.04
CA ARG A 389 -24.53 -8.47 0.68
C ARG A 389 -25.96 -8.10 0.30
N GLU A 390 -26.26 -6.81 0.15
CA GLU A 390 -27.22 -6.49 -0.90
C GLU A 390 -26.47 -6.89 -2.17
N PRO A 391 -26.90 -7.97 -2.84
CA PRO A 391 -26.29 -8.35 -4.09
C PRO A 391 -26.38 -7.12 -4.99
N LEU A 392 -25.27 -6.77 -5.63
CA LEU A 392 -25.33 -5.75 -6.67
C LEU A 392 -26.40 -6.21 -7.70
N PRO A 393 -27.20 -5.29 -8.29
CA PRO A 393 -28.11 -5.68 -9.36
C PRO A 393 -27.29 -6.29 -10.51
N GLY A 394 -27.34 -7.63 -10.66
CA GLY A 394 -26.55 -8.40 -11.63
C GLY A 394 -25.48 -9.35 -11.05
N GLU A 395 -25.25 -9.33 -9.74
CA GLU A 395 -24.46 -10.37 -9.06
C GLU A 395 -25.35 -11.61 -8.87
N PRO A 396 -24.96 -12.81 -9.32
CA PRO A 396 -25.73 -14.02 -9.02
C PRO A 396 -25.90 -14.13 -7.50
N ALA A 397 -27.13 -14.36 -7.05
CA ALA A 397 -27.47 -14.47 -5.64
C ALA A 397 -26.47 -15.43 -4.98
N GLU A 398 -25.69 -14.91 -4.03
CA GLU A 398 -24.64 -15.71 -3.42
C GLU A 398 -25.30 -16.84 -2.61
N GLU A 399 -25.08 -18.08 -3.04
CA GLU A 399 -25.36 -19.26 -2.24
C GLU A 399 -24.82 -19.05 -0.82
N LYS A 400 -25.60 -19.44 0.20
CA LYS A 400 -25.18 -19.48 1.61
C LYS A 400 -23.71 -19.89 1.68
N PRO A 401 -22.85 -19.19 2.43
CA PRO A 401 -21.42 -19.41 2.37
C PRO A 401 -21.15 -20.90 2.55
N GLU A 402 -20.67 -21.56 1.49
CA GLU A 402 -20.30 -22.97 1.53
C GLU A 402 -19.50 -23.18 2.82
N VAL A 403 -19.86 -24.18 3.63
CA VAL A 403 -19.20 -24.49 4.91
C VAL A 403 -17.67 -24.58 4.75
N ARG A 404 -17.20 -24.90 3.54
CA ARG A 404 -15.81 -24.79 3.06
C ARG A 404 -15.17 -23.41 3.26
N LYS A 405 -15.82 -22.30 2.84
CA LYS A 405 -15.28 -20.93 2.98
C LYS A 405 -15.16 -20.54 4.45
N LEU A 406 -16.13 -20.94 5.27
CA LEU A 406 -16.13 -20.75 6.73
C LEU A 406 -14.97 -21.52 7.41
N ALA A 407 -14.81 -22.80 7.08
CA ALA A 407 -13.74 -23.62 7.65
C ALA A 407 -12.34 -23.17 7.20
N ALA A 408 -12.17 -22.79 5.94
CA ALA A 408 -10.90 -22.24 5.45
C ALA A 408 -10.55 -20.90 6.12
N GLY A 409 -11.56 -20.05 6.37
CA GLY A 409 -11.39 -18.82 7.16
C GLY A 409 -10.94 -19.09 8.59
N PHE A 410 -11.59 -20.06 9.26
CA PHE A 410 -11.23 -20.47 10.63
C PHE A 410 -9.78 -20.91 10.75
N VAL A 411 -9.31 -21.80 9.86
CA VAL A 411 -7.92 -22.31 9.91
C VAL A 411 -6.90 -21.19 9.69
N LYS A 412 -7.15 -20.30 8.72
CA LYS A 412 -6.28 -19.15 8.45
C LYS A 412 -6.21 -18.21 9.64
N ASP A 413 -7.34 -17.93 10.28
CA ASP A 413 -7.38 -17.06 11.45
C ASP A 413 -6.64 -17.68 12.64
N MET A 414 -6.76 -19.00 12.87
CA MET A 414 -6.01 -19.70 13.92
C MET A 414 -4.50 -19.71 13.68
N LEU A 415 -4.07 -19.95 12.44
CA LEU A 415 -2.66 -19.84 12.08
C LEU A 415 -2.13 -18.42 12.28
N LEU A 416 -2.93 -17.41 11.93
CA LEU A 416 -2.58 -16.02 12.14
C LEU A 416 -2.44 -15.70 13.63
N VAL A 417 -3.40 -16.11 14.46
CA VAL A 417 -3.36 -15.93 15.93
C VAL A 417 -2.11 -16.57 16.52
N LEU A 418 -1.80 -17.82 16.12
CA LEU A 418 -0.60 -18.51 16.60
C LEU A 418 0.68 -17.73 16.23
N LEU A 419 0.81 -17.31 14.97
CA LEU A 419 1.98 -16.57 14.50
C LEU A 419 2.18 -15.25 15.27
N VAL A 420 1.11 -14.50 15.49
CA VAL A 420 1.20 -13.21 16.18
C VAL A 420 1.43 -13.36 17.69
N VAL A 421 0.97 -14.45 18.31
CA VAL A 421 1.33 -14.78 19.70
C VAL A 421 2.82 -15.12 19.81
N VAL A 422 3.35 -15.93 18.90
CA VAL A 422 4.80 -16.23 18.86
C VAL A 422 5.61 -14.95 18.65
N LEU A 423 5.21 -14.09 17.70
CA LEU A 423 5.85 -12.79 17.49
C LEU A 423 5.78 -11.92 18.75
N SER A 424 4.64 -11.90 19.45
CA SER A 424 4.47 -11.14 20.69
C SER A 424 5.44 -11.62 21.78
N LEU A 425 5.60 -12.94 21.95
CA LEU A 425 6.57 -13.50 22.89
C LEU A 425 8.00 -13.12 22.52
N LEU A 426 8.37 -13.16 21.24
CA LEU A 426 9.70 -12.75 20.78
C LEU A 426 9.96 -11.26 21.04
N LEU A 427 8.96 -10.39 20.79
CA LEU A 427 9.08 -8.96 21.07
C LEU A 427 9.28 -8.71 22.56
N LEU A 428 8.46 -9.32 23.42
CA LEU A 428 8.55 -9.16 24.88
C LEU A 428 9.84 -9.77 25.45
N ALA A 429 10.32 -10.89 24.92
CA ALA A 429 11.60 -11.46 25.33
C ALA A 429 12.77 -10.51 25.02
N GLY A 430 12.70 -9.80 23.88
CA GLY A 430 13.71 -8.82 23.49
C GLY A 430 13.82 -7.61 24.43
N THR A 431 12.77 -7.26 25.18
CA THR A 431 12.78 -6.08 26.07
C THR A 431 13.51 -6.32 27.39
N ALA A 432 13.93 -7.54 27.70
CA ALA A 432 14.58 -7.89 28.96
C ALA A 432 15.81 -7.02 29.27
N ASN A 433 16.54 -6.60 28.23
CA ASN A 433 17.77 -5.81 28.36
C ASN A 433 17.57 -4.33 28.00
N TYR A 434 16.34 -3.89 27.76
CA TYR A 434 16.06 -2.52 27.32
C TYR A 434 15.65 -1.64 28.51
N PRO A 435 16.10 -0.37 28.56
CA PRO A 435 15.61 0.60 29.53
C PRO A 435 14.08 0.74 29.47
N ALA A 436 13.45 1.10 30.58
CA ALA A 436 11.98 1.20 30.68
C ALA A 436 11.36 2.11 29.59
N LEU A 437 12.01 3.23 29.27
CA LEU A 437 11.59 4.15 28.21
C LEU A 437 11.71 3.56 26.79
N ALA A 438 12.61 2.61 26.57
CA ALA A 438 12.75 1.90 25.31
C ALA A 438 11.75 0.74 25.17
N SER A 439 11.35 0.16 26.30
CA SER A 439 10.42 -0.97 26.38
C SER A 439 8.94 -0.56 26.35
N ILE A 440 8.60 0.64 26.85
CA ILE A 440 7.19 1.07 26.97
C ILE A 440 6.44 1.03 25.64
N TRP A 441 7.09 1.47 24.56
CA TRP A 441 6.48 1.46 23.23
C TRP A 441 6.31 0.04 22.70
N VAL A 442 7.27 -0.86 22.97
CA VAL A 442 7.14 -2.28 22.62
C VAL A 442 5.93 -2.89 23.32
N TYR A 443 5.78 -2.68 24.63
CA TYR A 443 4.63 -3.19 25.40
C TYR A 443 3.31 -2.67 24.86
N PHE A 444 3.24 -1.39 24.50
CA PHE A 444 2.05 -0.79 23.92
C PHE A 444 1.69 -1.40 22.56
N VAL A 445 2.67 -1.53 21.65
CA VAL A 445 2.48 -2.15 20.33
C VAL A 445 2.02 -3.60 20.48
N THR A 446 2.72 -4.40 21.29
CA THR A 446 2.42 -5.82 21.49
C THR A 446 1.06 -6.02 22.17
N GLY A 447 0.75 -5.25 23.21
CA GLY A 447 -0.52 -5.39 23.93
C GLY A 447 -1.73 -4.94 23.10
N VAL A 448 -1.68 -3.73 22.55
CA VAL A 448 -2.85 -3.06 21.96
C VAL A 448 -3.06 -3.43 20.49
N PHE A 449 -2.00 -3.51 19.69
CA PHE A 449 -2.13 -3.70 18.25
C PHE A 449 -1.90 -5.15 17.79
N ILE A 450 -1.37 -6.01 18.66
CA ILE A 450 -1.12 -7.42 18.34
C ILE A 450 -1.98 -8.34 19.19
N LEU A 451 -1.77 -8.39 20.51
CA LEU A 451 -2.43 -9.35 21.40
C LEU A 451 -3.94 -9.11 21.54
N LEU A 452 -4.38 -7.86 21.71
CA LEU A 452 -5.81 -7.55 21.85
C LEU A 452 -6.61 -7.94 20.58
N PRO A 453 -6.22 -7.54 19.35
CA PRO A 453 -6.88 -7.99 18.13
C PRO A 453 -6.81 -9.50 17.94
N ALA A 454 -5.69 -10.14 18.30
CA ALA A 454 -5.54 -11.60 18.23
C ALA A 454 -6.51 -12.32 19.19
N LEU A 455 -6.67 -11.80 20.41
CA LEU A 455 -7.62 -12.32 21.39
C LEU A 455 -9.07 -12.17 20.89
N LEU A 456 -9.43 -11.00 20.35
CA LEU A 456 -10.75 -10.78 19.76
C LEU A 456 -11.00 -11.69 18.55
N LEU A 457 -9.97 -11.93 17.74
CA LEU A 457 -10.02 -12.85 16.60
C LEU A 457 -10.20 -14.29 17.07
N LEU A 458 -9.55 -14.69 18.16
CA LEU A 458 -9.71 -15.99 18.80
C LEU A 458 -11.14 -16.17 19.32
N ILE A 459 -11.65 -15.20 20.08
CA ILE A 459 -13.04 -15.21 20.61
C ILE A 459 -14.06 -15.30 19.48
N ARG A 460 -13.87 -14.55 18.39
CA ARG A 460 -14.72 -14.63 17.18
C ARG A 460 -14.74 -16.04 16.61
N ASN A 461 -13.58 -16.68 16.50
CA ASN A 461 -13.45 -18.00 15.90
C ASN A 461 -13.94 -19.14 16.78
N LEU A 462 -13.89 -19.02 18.11
CA LEU A 462 -14.47 -20.00 19.03
C LEU A 462 -15.97 -20.21 18.79
N ARG A 463 -16.70 -19.17 18.37
CA ARG A 463 -18.13 -19.27 18.02
C ARG A 463 -18.40 -20.10 16.76
N ILE A 464 -17.44 -20.14 15.83
CA ILE A 464 -17.55 -20.83 14.53
C ILE A 464 -16.92 -22.23 14.60
N ALA A 465 -16.11 -22.49 15.63
CA ALA A 465 -15.33 -23.72 15.80
C ALA A 465 -16.15 -25.00 15.70
N PRO A 466 -17.36 -25.16 16.30
CA PRO A 466 -18.10 -26.43 16.22
C PRO A 466 -18.45 -26.82 14.78
N ALA A 467 -18.93 -25.86 13.98
CA ALA A 467 -19.28 -26.06 12.58
C ALA A 467 -18.05 -26.29 11.69
N ALA A 468 -16.97 -25.53 11.93
CA ALA A 468 -15.73 -25.68 11.17
C ALA A 468 -15.04 -27.04 11.46
N VAL A 469 -14.97 -27.45 12.73
CA VAL A 469 -14.36 -28.72 13.14
C VAL A 469 -15.16 -29.92 12.64
N ALA A 470 -16.50 -29.87 12.72
CA ALA A 470 -17.36 -30.90 12.16
C ALA A 470 -17.14 -31.07 10.64
N TRP A 471 -17.02 -29.97 9.90
CA TRP A 471 -16.73 -30.00 8.47
C TRP A 471 -15.32 -30.56 8.16
N ILE A 472 -14.28 -30.13 8.90
CA ILE A 472 -12.91 -30.62 8.73
C ILE A 472 -12.81 -32.12 8.99
N LYS A 473 -13.51 -32.64 10.01
CA LYS A 473 -13.56 -34.09 10.30
C LYS A 473 -14.29 -34.89 9.21
N SER A 474 -15.27 -34.29 8.54
CA SER A 474 -16.12 -34.97 7.53
C SER A 474 -15.48 -35.14 6.14
N ARG A 475 -14.29 -34.57 5.87
CA ARG A 475 -13.69 -34.58 4.53
C ARG A 475 -12.21 -34.93 4.55
N ASN A 476 -11.78 -35.61 3.49
CA ASN A 476 -10.37 -35.96 3.26
C ASN A 476 -9.52 -34.67 3.20
N ARG A 477 -8.46 -34.59 4.01
CA ARG A 477 -7.66 -33.39 4.31
C ARG A 477 -7.04 -32.71 3.06
N GLU A 478 -6.94 -33.44 1.95
CA GLU A 478 -6.25 -33.02 0.72
C GLU A 478 -6.86 -31.79 0.03
N LYS A 479 -8.15 -31.47 0.23
CA LYS A 479 -8.83 -30.36 -0.48
C LYS A 479 -8.86 -29.02 0.26
N LEU A 480 -8.46 -28.94 1.54
CA LEU A 480 -8.40 -27.67 2.29
C LEU A 480 -7.20 -26.81 1.88
N PHE A 481 -6.06 -27.45 1.61
CA PHE A 481 -4.79 -26.83 1.26
C PHE A 481 -4.30 -27.33 -0.09
N ALA A 482 -5.20 -27.53 -1.05
CA ALA A 482 -4.82 -27.75 -2.44
C ALA A 482 -4.17 -26.46 -2.98
N ILE A 483 -2.96 -26.18 -2.53
CA ILE A 483 -2.04 -25.23 -3.13
C ILE A 483 -1.84 -25.78 -4.53
N ASN A 484 -2.16 -24.96 -5.53
CA ASN A 484 -1.83 -25.32 -6.89
C ASN A 484 -0.31 -25.47 -6.94
N ARG A 485 0.18 -26.72 -6.92
CA ARG A 485 1.60 -27.07 -6.83
C ARG A 485 2.40 -26.32 -7.89
N GLN A 486 1.81 -26.12 -9.08
CA GLN A 486 2.43 -25.35 -10.15
C GLN A 486 2.62 -23.88 -9.78
N LYS A 487 1.60 -23.22 -9.23
CA LYS A 487 1.70 -21.80 -8.81
C LYS A 487 2.76 -21.61 -7.72
N PHE A 488 2.82 -22.54 -6.77
CA PHE A 488 3.84 -22.50 -5.72
C PHE A 488 5.25 -22.72 -6.28
N LEU A 489 5.42 -23.70 -7.17
CA LEU A 489 6.70 -23.92 -7.87
C LEU A 489 7.13 -22.71 -8.68
N ASP A 490 6.21 -22.06 -9.40
CA ASP A 490 6.50 -20.85 -10.18
C ASP A 490 6.98 -19.70 -9.26
N GLN A 491 6.35 -19.50 -8.11
CA GLN A 491 6.79 -18.52 -7.11
C GLN A 491 8.16 -18.87 -6.51
N LEU A 492 8.38 -20.14 -6.17
CA LEU A 492 9.64 -20.61 -5.60
C LEU A 492 10.81 -20.44 -6.57
N VAL A 493 10.60 -20.76 -7.86
CA VAL A 493 11.64 -20.58 -8.89
C VAL A 493 11.94 -19.10 -9.10
N VAL A 494 10.93 -18.23 -9.16
CA VAL A 494 11.16 -16.78 -9.27
C VAL A 494 11.90 -16.25 -8.04
N PHE A 495 11.57 -16.73 -6.83
CA PHE A 495 12.33 -16.42 -5.62
C PHE A 495 13.79 -16.83 -5.74
N LEU A 496 14.08 -18.05 -6.21
CA LEU A 496 15.46 -18.50 -6.43
C LEU A 496 16.20 -17.64 -7.45
N PHE A 497 15.53 -17.18 -8.51
CA PHE A 497 16.13 -16.24 -9.46
C PHE A 497 16.46 -14.90 -8.82
N PHE A 498 15.65 -14.39 -7.90
CA PHE A 498 16.01 -13.20 -7.11
C PHE A 498 17.22 -13.44 -6.20
N VAL A 499 17.30 -14.61 -5.55
CA VAL A 499 18.46 -14.96 -4.71
C VAL A 499 19.74 -15.00 -5.57
N ILE A 500 19.68 -15.66 -6.72
CA ILE A 500 20.80 -15.72 -7.67
C ILE A 500 21.16 -14.31 -8.14
N PHE A 501 20.17 -13.50 -8.51
CA PHE A 501 20.39 -12.12 -8.96
C PHE A 501 21.13 -11.28 -7.91
N ILE A 502 20.70 -11.34 -6.64
CA ILE A 502 21.35 -10.61 -5.54
C ILE A 502 22.77 -11.15 -5.29
N ALA A 503 22.96 -12.47 -5.34
CA ALA A 503 24.27 -13.10 -5.13
C ALA A 503 25.26 -12.76 -6.25
N THR A 504 24.80 -12.63 -7.50
CA THR A 504 25.67 -12.27 -8.63
C THR A 504 25.89 -10.77 -8.76
N MET A 505 25.07 -9.93 -8.13
CA MET A 505 25.19 -8.46 -8.25
C MET A 505 26.58 -7.96 -7.84
N THR A 506 27.14 -8.45 -6.74
CA THR A 506 28.46 -8.01 -6.26
C THR A 506 29.61 -8.51 -7.14
N THR A 507 29.49 -9.71 -7.71
CA THR A 507 30.56 -10.35 -8.49
C THR A 507 30.51 -9.96 -9.97
N LEU A 508 29.36 -10.10 -10.62
CA LEU A 508 29.17 -9.84 -12.05
C LEU A 508 28.78 -8.39 -12.34
N GLY A 509 28.34 -7.63 -11.33
CA GLY A 509 27.83 -6.28 -11.50
C GLY A 509 26.32 -6.27 -11.76
N TYR A 510 25.68 -5.14 -11.48
CA TYR A 510 24.22 -4.99 -11.53
C TYR A 510 23.63 -5.20 -12.94
N VAL A 511 24.29 -4.65 -13.97
CA VAL A 511 23.78 -4.71 -15.35
C VAL A 511 23.84 -6.13 -15.90
N VAL A 512 24.96 -6.83 -15.71
CA VAL A 512 25.14 -8.22 -16.14
C VAL A 512 24.22 -9.16 -15.35
N SER A 513 24.10 -8.95 -14.05
CA SER A 513 23.18 -9.72 -13.21
C SER A 513 21.72 -9.51 -13.63
N THR A 514 21.36 -8.30 -14.06
CA THR A 514 20.01 -8.00 -14.59
C THR A 514 19.76 -8.78 -15.87
N PHE A 515 20.72 -8.79 -16.79
CA PHE A 515 20.62 -9.57 -18.03
C PHE A 515 20.36 -11.05 -17.72
N LEU A 516 21.14 -11.65 -16.82
CA LEU A 516 20.99 -13.05 -16.43
C LEU A 516 19.64 -13.32 -15.76
N PHE A 517 19.23 -12.45 -14.83
CA PHE A 517 17.94 -12.56 -14.15
C PHE A 517 16.77 -12.57 -15.14
N VAL A 518 16.72 -11.58 -16.04
CA VAL A 518 15.66 -11.45 -17.05
C VAL A 518 15.66 -12.66 -17.99
N LEU A 519 16.84 -13.10 -18.43
CA LEU A 519 16.99 -14.25 -19.31
C LEU A 519 16.47 -15.54 -18.64
N LEU A 520 16.86 -15.80 -17.38
CA LEU A 520 16.42 -16.97 -16.61
C LEU A 520 14.90 -17.00 -16.41
N VAL A 521 14.31 -15.86 -16.03
CA VAL A 521 12.86 -15.72 -15.88
C VAL A 521 12.16 -16.05 -17.20
N MET A 522 12.61 -15.48 -18.31
CA MET A 522 11.98 -15.72 -19.63
C MET A 522 12.10 -17.16 -20.12
N LEU A 523 13.28 -17.77 -19.96
CA LEU A 523 13.51 -19.16 -20.35
C LEU A 523 12.64 -20.13 -19.52
N TYR A 524 12.49 -19.88 -18.21
CA TYR A 524 11.63 -20.69 -17.34
C TYR A 524 10.16 -20.66 -17.77
N PHE A 525 9.66 -19.49 -18.17
CA PHE A 525 8.30 -19.33 -18.70
C PHE A 525 8.18 -19.67 -20.20
N LYS A 526 9.16 -20.40 -20.76
CA LYS A 526 9.16 -20.99 -22.10
C LYS A 526 8.99 -19.98 -23.24
N LEU A 527 9.52 -18.76 -23.10
CA LEU A 527 9.67 -17.86 -24.24
C LEU A 527 10.76 -18.34 -25.21
N LYS A 528 10.58 -18.04 -26.51
CA LYS A 528 11.55 -18.39 -27.55
C LYS A 528 12.94 -17.81 -27.20
N PRO A 529 14.03 -18.60 -27.19
CA PRO A 529 15.35 -18.15 -26.72
C PRO A 529 15.84 -16.84 -27.34
N ILE A 530 15.66 -16.65 -28.65
CA ILE A 530 16.06 -15.42 -29.35
C ILE A 530 15.28 -14.20 -28.82
N ARG A 531 13.96 -14.34 -28.61
CA ARG A 531 13.15 -13.26 -28.03
C ARG A 531 13.57 -12.97 -26.60
N SER A 532 13.89 -14.01 -25.83
CA SER A 532 14.38 -13.87 -24.45
C SER A 532 15.71 -13.10 -24.40
N LEU A 533 16.66 -13.41 -25.28
CA LEU A 533 17.93 -12.70 -25.39
C LEU A 533 17.73 -11.22 -25.74
N ILE A 534 16.95 -10.93 -26.79
CA ILE A 534 16.68 -9.55 -27.24
C ILE A 534 16.06 -8.72 -26.10
N MET A 535 15.07 -9.27 -25.41
CA MET A 535 14.43 -8.56 -24.30
C MET A 535 15.35 -8.43 -23.08
N ALA A 536 16.15 -9.45 -22.76
CA ALA A 536 17.14 -9.36 -21.69
C ALA A 536 18.18 -8.27 -21.96
N PHE A 537 18.69 -8.17 -23.19
CA PHE A 537 19.55 -7.07 -23.62
C PHE A 537 18.83 -5.72 -23.55
N GLY A 538 17.57 -5.65 -23.97
CA GLY A 538 16.77 -4.43 -23.90
C GLY A 538 16.58 -3.93 -22.46
N VAL A 539 16.24 -4.82 -21.53
CA VAL A 539 16.07 -4.48 -20.12
C VAL A 539 17.41 -4.10 -19.48
N ALA A 540 18.46 -4.88 -19.68
CA ALA A 540 19.78 -4.60 -19.12
C ALA A 540 20.37 -3.30 -19.69
N GLY A 541 20.24 -3.07 -21.00
CA GLY A 541 20.63 -1.81 -21.64
C GLY A 541 19.83 -0.62 -21.12
N GLY A 542 18.52 -0.78 -20.92
CA GLY A 542 17.69 0.23 -20.26
C GLY A 542 18.15 0.54 -18.84
N MET A 543 18.50 -0.49 -18.06
CA MET A 543 19.06 -0.32 -16.71
C MET A 543 20.44 0.36 -16.71
N TYR A 544 21.28 0.07 -17.71
CA TYR A 544 22.56 0.75 -17.90
C TYR A 544 22.37 2.24 -18.21
N VAL A 545 21.41 2.58 -19.08
CA VAL A 545 21.04 3.98 -19.35
C VAL A 545 20.55 4.67 -18.09
N VAL A 546 19.65 4.04 -17.32
CA VAL A 546 19.18 4.58 -16.04
C VAL A 546 20.35 4.81 -15.08
N LYS A 547 21.22 3.82 -14.89
CA LYS A 547 22.42 3.95 -14.06
C LYS A 547 23.27 5.16 -14.50
N THR A 548 23.51 5.30 -15.79
CA THR A 548 24.43 6.31 -16.35
C THR A 548 23.83 7.71 -16.31
N VAL A 549 22.57 7.88 -16.74
CA VAL A 549 21.88 9.17 -16.79
C VAL A 549 21.67 9.73 -15.39
N PHE A 550 21.31 8.88 -14.43
CA PHE A 550 21.07 9.28 -13.04
C PHE A 550 22.33 9.17 -12.15
N GLN A 551 23.49 8.82 -12.71
CA GLN A 551 24.77 8.70 -11.99
C GLN A 551 24.65 7.82 -10.72
N LEU A 552 23.93 6.69 -10.83
CA LEU A 552 23.63 5.83 -9.70
C LEU A 552 24.85 4.95 -9.35
N TYR A 553 25.20 4.92 -8.07
CA TYR A 553 26.24 4.04 -7.55
C TYR A 553 25.68 2.63 -7.32
N VAL A 554 26.14 1.67 -8.14
CA VAL A 554 25.74 0.26 -8.09
C VAL A 554 26.98 -0.63 -8.27
N PRO A 555 26.94 -1.91 -7.85
CA PRO A 555 28.07 -2.81 -8.04
C PRO A 555 28.38 -2.93 -9.53
N THR A 556 29.62 -2.62 -9.89
CA THR A 556 30.12 -2.74 -11.26
C THR A 556 30.67 -4.14 -11.55
N GLY A 557 30.95 -4.91 -10.49
CA GLY A 557 31.49 -6.26 -10.56
C GLY A 557 32.82 -6.33 -11.29
N ILE A 558 33.17 -7.53 -11.75
CA ILE A 558 34.41 -7.84 -12.47
C ILE A 558 34.51 -7.07 -13.80
N TRP A 559 33.37 -6.67 -14.38
CA TRP A 559 33.31 -6.06 -15.70
C TRP A 559 33.42 -4.53 -15.68
N ASN A 560 33.40 -3.89 -14.50
CA ASN A 560 33.41 -2.43 -14.36
C ASN A 560 32.27 -1.70 -15.10
N ILE A 561 31.11 -2.36 -15.32
CA ILE A 561 29.98 -1.85 -16.13
C ILE A 561 28.73 -1.52 -15.31
#